data_AF-A0A7S2PT61-F1
#
_entry.id   AF-A0A7S2PT61-F1
#
_cell.length_a   1.000
_cell.length_b   1.000
_cell.length_c   1.000
_cell.angle_alpha   90.00
_cell.angle_beta   90.00
_cell.angle_gamma   90.00
#
_symmetry.space_group_name_H-M   'P 1'
#
loop_
_entity.id
_entity.type
_entity.pdbx_description
1 polymer ?
#
loop_
_entity_poly.entity_id
_entity_poly.type
_entity_poly.pdbx_seq_one_letter_code
_entity_poly.pdbx_strand_id
1 'polypeptide(L)'
;SRCRPPAGGRYESHDDYSDEEYSDYEDDDEPCYERREVQLMALGVVALVVVGGLFFRSISGGGGDRPALQTVDDAPAPEWITHAPTAAAPITTPNPLLPSENLHDRNVCSNNEEFYGGMCYRTCSLLTSGAYPIRTSSWTCCQSHPCGLHNQKGEIGTKILCNGFDVDGSGHACPKAPGACYTDEEGYLGVCYKKCAVLTNGSFPNRFGPLTCCTTNGLECFDIRKSATNAEFNVGGGAGDGNPNTVSVPHLPDTNLTEAGGVSAVLTPSPSGTTAAPGYFGTESRCGSDEEFYNGLCYKQCALLTDGAYPIRTSVWTCCANHPCGLSNQKGAIGKTAACNGFGVGGNTALNLGTLTCPHKPSACPEDEEEVLGFCYEKCSILSNGTFPYRLTAVTCCAEEGIKGCLDFDRISTDQGYNVGR
;
A
#
# COMPACT_ATOMS: atom_id res chain seq x y z
N SER A 1 -21.07 33.95 40.27
CA SER A 1 -20.45 35.29 40.24
C SER A 1 -21.13 36.08 39.14
N ARG A 2 -21.66 37.27 39.42
CA ARG A 2 -22.51 38.02 38.47
C ARG A 2 -21.68 38.56 37.29
N CYS A 3 -22.10 38.29 36.05
CA CYS A 3 -21.66 39.03 34.87
C CYS A 3 -22.62 40.21 34.61
N ARG A 4 -22.07 41.43 34.49
CA ARG A 4 -22.77 42.64 34.03
C ARG A 4 -22.50 42.81 32.53
N PRO A 5 -23.46 43.29 31.72
CA PRO A 5 -23.20 43.66 30.33
C PRO A 5 -22.57 45.06 30.26
N PRO A 6 -21.72 45.35 29.25
CA PRO A 6 -21.25 46.70 28.98
C PRO A 6 -22.31 47.52 28.24
N ALA A 7 -22.28 48.83 28.50
CA ALA A 7 -23.17 49.84 27.94
C ALA A 7 -22.80 50.18 26.49
N GLY A 8 -23.82 50.43 25.67
CA GLY A 8 -23.69 50.77 24.26
C GLY A 8 -22.99 52.10 24.01
N GLY A 9 -21.97 52.07 23.14
CA GLY A 9 -21.36 53.23 22.51
C GLY A 9 -21.96 53.47 21.12
N ARG A 10 -22.27 54.73 20.85
CA ARG A 10 -22.87 55.25 19.61
C ARG A 10 -21.75 55.51 18.60
N TYR A 11 -21.79 54.87 17.43
CA TYR A 11 -20.85 55.13 16.34
C TYR A 11 -21.42 56.23 15.41
N GLU A 12 -20.69 57.33 15.27
CA GLU A 12 -20.89 58.33 14.21
C GLU A 12 -20.13 57.88 12.96
N SER A 13 -20.78 58.06 11.80
CA SER A 13 -20.29 57.76 10.47
C SER A 13 -19.20 58.76 10.02
N HIS A 14 -18.10 58.24 9.48
CA HIS A 14 -17.20 58.99 8.61
C HIS A 14 -16.85 58.11 7.41
N ASP A 15 -17.20 58.61 6.22
CA ASP A 15 -16.88 58.03 4.92
C ASP A 15 -15.46 58.46 4.47
N ASP A 16 -14.94 57.73 3.48
CA ASP A 16 -13.72 57.94 2.68
C ASP A 16 -12.37 57.59 3.33
N TYR A 17 -11.82 56.41 2.98
CA TYR A 17 -10.62 56.29 2.14
C TYR A 17 -10.30 54.83 1.78
N SER A 18 -9.67 54.67 0.63
CA SER A 18 -9.46 53.46 -0.16
C SER A 18 -8.27 52.57 0.25
N ASP A 19 -8.36 51.33 -0.23
CA ASP A 19 -7.29 50.36 -0.54
C ASP A 19 -6.73 49.45 0.58
N GLU A 20 -7.46 48.34 0.74
CA GLU A 20 -7.03 46.93 0.87
C GLU A 20 -5.73 46.64 1.64
N GLU A 21 -5.85 46.58 2.97
CA GLU A 21 -4.89 45.91 3.85
C GLU A 21 -5.46 44.58 4.36
N TYR A 22 -4.54 43.61 4.44
CA TYR A 22 -4.68 42.20 4.79
C TYR A 22 -5.44 42.00 6.12
N SER A 23 -6.60 41.31 6.10
CA SER A 23 -7.35 40.97 7.32
C SER A 23 -6.83 39.68 7.94
N ASP A 24 -6.27 39.81 9.14
CA ASP A 24 -6.09 38.76 10.13
C ASP A 24 -7.46 38.15 10.49
N TYR A 25 -7.59 36.83 10.40
CA TYR A 25 -8.72 36.09 10.98
C TYR A 25 -8.33 35.66 12.39
N GLU A 26 -8.64 36.51 13.38
CA GLU A 26 -8.75 36.10 14.79
C GLU A 26 -10.18 35.57 15.02
N ASP A 27 -10.39 34.27 14.82
CA ASP A 27 -11.60 33.54 15.26
C ASP A 27 -11.34 32.93 16.65
N ASP A 28 -11.40 33.76 17.69
CA ASP A 28 -11.48 33.33 19.10
C ASP A 28 -12.94 33.41 19.57
N ASP A 29 -13.73 32.39 19.26
CA ASP A 29 -15.01 32.13 19.92
C ASP A 29 -15.14 30.62 20.23
N GLU A 30 -14.42 30.17 21.26
CA GLU A 30 -14.68 28.86 21.87
C GLU A 30 -16.00 28.89 22.66
N PRO A 31 -17.02 28.07 22.31
CA PRO A 31 -18.20 27.95 23.15
C PRO A 31 -17.89 27.12 24.39
N CYS A 32 -18.31 27.63 25.56
CA CYS A 32 -18.29 26.93 26.83
C CYS A 32 -19.14 25.64 26.78
N TYR A 33 -18.54 24.52 26.36
CA TYR A 33 -19.16 23.21 26.39
C TYR A 33 -19.05 22.56 27.79
N GLU A 34 -20.09 21.80 28.14
CA GLU A 34 -20.53 21.48 29.49
C GLU A 34 -19.56 20.67 30.37
N ARG A 35 -19.41 21.12 31.61
CA ARG A 35 -18.62 20.50 32.70
C ARG A 35 -19.35 19.34 33.42
N ARG A 36 -20.28 18.64 32.77
CA ARG A 36 -21.09 17.56 33.40
C ARG A 36 -20.70 16.13 33.02
N GLU A 37 -19.94 15.92 31.94
CA GLU A 37 -19.57 14.56 31.47
C GLU A 37 -18.33 13.97 32.18
N VAL A 38 -17.46 14.81 32.78
CA VAL A 38 -16.17 14.36 33.35
C VAL A 38 -16.33 13.53 34.63
N GLN A 39 -17.46 13.62 35.34
CA GLN A 39 -17.67 12.85 36.57
C GLN A 39 -18.07 11.38 36.34
N LEU A 40 -18.67 11.05 35.18
CA LEU A 40 -19.08 9.67 34.87
C LEU A 40 -17.92 8.81 34.38
N MET A 41 -16.97 9.38 33.63
CA MET A 41 -15.75 8.69 33.19
C MET A 41 -14.84 8.29 34.37
N ALA A 42 -14.72 9.16 35.39
CA ALA A 42 -13.86 8.91 36.55
C ALA A 42 -14.34 7.72 37.41
N LEU A 43 -15.65 7.48 37.51
CA LEU A 43 -16.20 6.35 38.26
C LEU A 43 -16.06 5.02 37.50
N GLY A 44 -16.12 5.03 36.17
CA GLY A 44 -15.92 3.85 35.34
C GLY A 44 -14.49 3.29 35.41
N VAL A 45 -13.48 4.16 35.46
CA VAL A 45 -12.07 3.74 35.55
C VAL A 45 -11.75 3.09 36.90
N VAL A 46 -12.34 3.57 37.99
CA VAL A 46 -12.13 2.98 39.33
C VAL A 46 -12.73 1.57 39.43
N ALA A 47 -13.89 1.32 38.80
CA ALA A 47 -14.51 -0.01 38.79
C ALA A 47 -13.67 -1.03 37.99
N LEU A 48 -13.05 -0.60 36.88
CA LEU A 48 -12.21 -1.46 36.03
C LEU A 48 -10.90 -1.87 36.72
N VAL A 49 -10.29 -0.98 37.51
CA VAL A 49 -9.06 -1.28 38.28
C VAL A 49 -9.33 -2.28 39.42
N VAL A 50 -10.49 -2.21 40.07
CA VAL A 50 -10.86 -3.15 41.14
C VAL A 50 -11.15 -4.55 40.59
N VAL A 51 -11.80 -4.66 39.43
CA VAL A 51 -12.06 -5.97 38.79
C VAL A 51 -10.78 -6.58 38.20
N GLY A 52 -9.89 -5.77 37.61
CA GLY A 52 -8.59 -6.23 37.10
C GLY A 52 -7.64 -6.70 38.21
N GLY A 53 -7.64 -6.02 39.37
CA GLY A 53 -6.80 -6.39 40.53
C GLY A 53 -7.17 -7.73 41.18
N LEU A 54 -8.42 -8.17 41.05
CA LEU A 54 -8.86 -9.46 41.59
C LEU A 54 -8.52 -10.65 40.68
N PHE A 55 -8.34 -10.44 39.37
CA PHE A 55 -7.93 -11.49 38.44
C PHE A 55 -6.42 -11.82 38.49
N PHE A 56 -5.57 -10.87 38.91
CA PHE A 56 -4.12 -11.08 38.96
C PHE A 56 -3.60 -11.86 40.18
N ARG A 57 -4.47 -12.25 41.13
CA ARG A 57 -4.05 -13.02 42.31
C ARG A 57 -4.07 -14.54 42.14
N SER A 58 -4.36 -15.07 40.94
CA SER A 58 -4.61 -16.51 40.77
C SER A 58 -3.66 -17.26 39.82
N ILE A 59 -2.49 -16.71 39.48
CA ILE A 59 -1.49 -17.42 38.66
C ILE A 59 -0.14 -17.45 39.38
N SER A 60 -0.02 -18.31 40.37
CA SER A 60 1.25 -18.73 40.94
C SER A 60 1.20 -20.23 41.22
N GLY A 61 1.75 -21.03 40.31
CA GLY A 61 1.96 -22.46 40.54
C GLY A 61 2.15 -23.25 39.25
N GLY A 62 3.38 -23.67 38.97
CA GLY A 62 3.66 -24.60 37.88
C GLY A 62 5.12 -24.62 37.44
N GLY A 63 6.03 -24.99 38.34
CA GLY A 63 7.36 -25.47 37.94
C GLY A 63 7.22 -26.86 37.35
N GLY A 64 7.57 -27.03 36.07
CA GLY A 64 7.56 -28.29 35.35
C GLY A 64 8.91 -28.53 34.68
N ASP A 65 9.45 -29.71 34.93
CA ASP A 65 10.79 -30.17 34.60
C ASP A 65 11.15 -30.11 33.11
N ARG A 66 12.41 -29.73 32.83
CA ARG A 66 13.03 -29.83 31.51
C ARG A 66 13.52 -31.27 31.29
N PRO A 67 13.12 -31.97 30.22
CA PRO A 67 13.74 -33.23 29.86
C PRO A 67 15.13 -33.01 29.26
N ALA A 68 16.03 -33.95 29.59
CA ALA A 68 17.44 -33.95 29.22
C ALA A 68 17.67 -34.05 27.70
N LEU A 69 18.67 -33.31 27.26
CA LEU A 69 19.23 -33.31 25.91
C LEU A 69 19.86 -34.67 25.61
N GLN A 70 19.29 -35.43 24.67
CA GLN A 70 19.90 -36.64 24.13
C GLN A 70 20.96 -36.28 23.08
N THR A 71 22.18 -36.75 23.32
CA THR A 71 23.29 -36.79 22.38
C THR A 71 23.03 -37.85 21.32
N VAL A 72 23.07 -37.46 20.04
CA VAL A 72 22.97 -38.38 18.89
C VAL A 72 24.38 -38.81 18.51
N ASP A 73 24.61 -40.12 18.55
CA ASP A 73 25.86 -40.79 18.20
C ASP A 73 26.17 -40.75 16.70
N ASP A 74 27.48 -40.82 16.43
CA ASP A 74 28.17 -40.74 15.15
C ASP A 74 27.66 -41.71 14.06
N ALA A 75 27.43 -41.16 12.86
CA ALA A 75 27.22 -41.93 11.64
C ALA A 75 28.54 -42.11 10.86
N PRO A 76 28.79 -43.29 10.25
CA PRO A 76 30.04 -43.59 9.55
C PRO A 76 30.17 -42.87 8.20
N ALA A 77 31.43 -42.56 7.86
CA ALA A 77 31.86 -41.83 6.67
C ALA A 77 31.51 -42.55 5.34
N PRO A 78 31.09 -41.81 4.29
CA PRO A 78 30.83 -42.40 2.98
C PRO A 78 32.11 -42.60 2.15
N GLU A 79 32.11 -43.68 1.37
CA GLU A 79 33.14 -44.04 0.39
C GLU A 79 33.33 -42.98 -0.71
N TRP A 80 34.59 -42.75 -1.05
CA TRP A 80 35.06 -41.80 -2.05
C TRP A 80 34.99 -42.41 -3.44
N ILE A 81 33.93 -42.06 -4.18
CA ILE A 81 33.83 -42.34 -5.62
C ILE A 81 34.68 -41.31 -6.38
N THR A 82 35.79 -41.75 -6.96
CA THR A 82 36.64 -40.94 -7.84
C THR A 82 35.96 -40.72 -9.19
N HIS A 83 35.32 -39.57 -9.37
CA HIS A 83 34.84 -39.10 -10.67
C HIS A 83 35.92 -38.30 -11.39
N ALA A 84 36.06 -38.58 -12.69
CA ALA A 84 37.00 -37.90 -13.58
C ALA A 84 36.69 -36.40 -13.69
N PRO A 85 37.72 -35.53 -13.87
CA PRO A 85 37.55 -34.08 -13.91
C PRO A 85 36.75 -33.68 -15.15
N THR A 86 35.46 -33.39 -14.93
CA THR A 86 34.63 -32.71 -15.92
C THR A 86 35.14 -31.29 -16.02
N ALA A 87 35.45 -30.82 -17.23
CA ALA A 87 35.96 -29.49 -17.50
C ALA A 87 35.09 -28.46 -16.77
N ALA A 88 35.69 -27.77 -15.79
CA ALA A 88 34.98 -26.84 -14.93
C ALA A 88 34.38 -25.73 -15.81
N ALA A 89 33.05 -25.62 -15.78
CA ALA A 89 32.36 -24.46 -16.31
C ALA A 89 32.95 -23.19 -15.68
N PRO A 90 33.04 -22.07 -16.42
CA PRO A 90 33.55 -20.83 -15.87
C PRO A 90 32.75 -20.49 -14.60
N ILE A 91 33.47 -20.45 -13.47
CA ILE A 91 32.91 -20.08 -12.17
C ILE A 91 32.52 -18.61 -12.29
N THR A 92 31.25 -18.37 -12.61
CA THR A 92 30.69 -17.02 -12.58
C THR A 92 30.55 -16.70 -11.10
N THR A 93 31.42 -15.84 -10.57
CA THR A 93 31.27 -15.37 -9.19
C THR A 93 29.87 -14.79 -9.02
N PRO A 94 29.03 -15.36 -8.13
CA PRO A 94 27.67 -14.88 -7.93
C PRO A 94 27.70 -13.39 -7.60
N ASN A 95 26.87 -12.59 -8.29
CA ASN A 95 26.72 -11.19 -7.94
C ASN A 95 26.15 -11.11 -6.51
N PRO A 96 26.89 -10.56 -5.53
CA PRO A 96 26.46 -10.55 -4.14
C PRO A 96 25.19 -9.73 -3.89
N LEU A 97 24.80 -8.88 -4.84
CA LEU A 97 23.57 -8.08 -4.79
C LEU A 97 22.32 -8.87 -5.11
N LEU A 98 22.43 -9.99 -5.84
CA LEU A 98 21.27 -10.79 -6.18
C LEU A 98 20.86 -11.64 -4.98
N PRO A 99 19.57 -11.63 -4.58
CA PRO A 99 19.09 -12.51 -3.53
C PRO A 99 19.21 -13.97 -3.98
N SER A 100 19.48 -14.86 -3.02
CA SER A 100 19.52 -16.29 -3.27
C SER A 100 18.09 -16.84 -3.29
N GLU A 101 17.47 -16.80 -4.47
CA GLU A 101 16.09 -17.26 -4.70
C GLU A 101 16.05 -18.61 -5.41
N ASN A 102 15.03 -19.42 -5.12
CA ASN A 102 14.77 -20.64 -5.87
C ASN A 102 13.86 -20.31 -7.06
N LEU A 103 14.40 -20.31 -8.26
CA LEU A 103 13.64 -19.93 -9.47
C LEU A 103 12.81 -21.10 -10.04
N HIS A 104 12.76 -22.25 -9.37
CA HIS A 104 12.09 -23.48 -9.85
C HIS A 104 11.21 -24.20 -8.78
N ASP A 105 10.72 -23.49 -7.75
CA ASP A 105 9.78 -23.99 -6.74
C ASP A 105 8.31 -23.51 -6.89
N ARG A 106 7.99 -22.76 -7.94
CA ARG A 106 6.69 -22.12 -8.19
C ARG A 106 6.35 -21.00 -7.20
N ASN A 107 7.34 -20.45 -6.50
CA ASN A 107 7.15 -19.30 -5.62
C ASN A 107 7.40 -17.99 -6.37
N VAL A 108 6.36 -17.16 -6.45
CA VAL A 108 6.46 -15.81 -7.05
C VAL A 108 6.99 -14.77 -6.04
N CYS A 109 7.20 -15.18 -4.80
CA CYS A 109 7.76 -14.37 -3.72
C CYS A 109 9.19 -14.83 -3.40
N SER A 110 9.87 -14.07 -2.53
CA SER A 110 11.17 -14.51 -1.98
C SER A 110 11.04 -15.82 -1.17
N ASN A 111 12.15 -16.53 -0.98
CA ASN A 111 12.24 -17.80 -0.25
C ASN A 111 11.74 -17.75 1.20
N ASN A 112 11.73 -16.56 1.82
CA ASN A 112 11.21 -16.30 3.15
C ASN A 112 9.77 -15.76 3.16
N GLU A 113 9.12 -15.77 2.01
CA GLU A 113 7.78 -15.25 1.78
C GLU A 113 6.85 -16.30 1.14
N GLU A 114 5.55 -16.11 1.32
CA GLU A 114 4.47 -16.87 0.69
C GLU A 114 3.48 -15.90 0.03
N PHE A 115 2.91 -16.35 -1.09
CA PHE A 115 1.92 -15.59 -1.83
C PHE A 115 0.52 -15.77 -1.24
N TYR A 116 -0.14 -14.68 -0.87
CA TYR A 116 -1.51 -14.69 -0.37
C TYR A 116 -2.22 -13.40 -0.74
N GLY A 117 -3.47 -13.46 -1.21
CA GLY A 117 -4.27 -12.26 -1.50
C GLY A 117 -3.61 -11.24 -2.44
N GLY A 118 -2.78 -11.68 -3.38
CA GLY A 118 -2.08 -10.82 -4.33
C GLY A 118 -0.76 -10.22 -3.83
N MET A 119 -0.33 -10.53 -2.61
CA MET A 119 0.86 -9.98 -1.97
C MET A 119 1.77 -11.09 -1.41
N CYS A 120 3.03 -10.76 -1.19
CA CYS A 120 4.06 -11.61 -0.60
C CYS A 120 4.21 -11.27 0.88
N TYR A 121 3.86 -12.23 1.73
CA TYR A 121 3.95 -12.13 3.18
C TYR A 121 5.07 -13.01 3.69
N ARG A 122 5.65 -12.72 4.85
CA ARG A 122 6.51 -13.68 5.56
C ARG A 122 5.79 -15.01 5.72
N THR A 123 6.49 -16.12 5.49
CA THR A 123 5.85 -17.43 5.65
C THR A 123 5.34 -17.64 7.08
N CYS A 124 4.15 -18.23 7.20
CA CYS A 124 3.54 -18.63 8.47
C CYS A 124 4.46 -19.57 9.28
N SER A 125 5.24 -20.41 8.61
CA SER A 125 6.29 -21.22 9.23
C SER A 125 7.35 -20.36 9.93
N LEU A 126 7.82 -19.27 9.32
CA LEU A 126 8.79 -18.38 9.96
C LEU A 126 8.16 -17.54 11.08
N LEU A 127 6.93 -17.05 10.88
CA LEU A 127 6.21 -16.25 11.88
C LEU A 127 5.89 -17.04 13.16
N THR A 128 5.68 -18.34 13.03
CA THR A 128 5.22 -19.20 14.15
C THR A 128 6.23 -20.26 14.57
N SER A 129 7.47 -20.16 14.08
CA SER A 129 8.53 -21.16 14.33
C SER A 129 8.08 -22.59 13.97
N GLY A 130 7.32 -22.71 12.88
CA GLY A 130 6.79 -23.97 12.34
C GLY A 130 5.51 -24.48 13.00
N ALA A 131 5.00 -23.85 14.06
CA ALA A 131 3.82 -24.36 14.78
C ALA A 131 2.50 -24.17 14.00
N TYR A 132 2.40 -23.13 13.19
CA TYR A 132 1.21 -22.80 12.37
C TYR A 132 1.66 -22.46 10.95
N PRO A 133 1.94 -23.46 10.08
CA PRO A 133 2.59 -23.23 8.79
C PRO A 133 1.64 -22.80 7.66
N ILE A 134 0.33 -22.77 7.88
CA ILE A 134 -0.66 -22.54 6.82
C ILE A 134 -1.26 -21.14 6.97
N ARG A 135 -1.13 -20.27 5.96
CA ARG A 135 -1.77 -18.95 6.00
C ARG A 135 -3.27 -19.02 5.74
N THR A 136 -4.05 -18.32 6.57
CA THR A 136 -5.52 -18.20 6.39
C THR A 136 -6.00 -16.79 6.13
N SER A 137 -5.23 -15.76 6.53
CA SER A 137 -5.46 -14.34 6.21
C SER A 137 -4.15 -13.56 6.23
N SER A 138 -4.21 -12.24 6.02
CA SER A 138 -3.07 -11.33 6.23
C SER A 138 -2.54 -11.37 7.67
N TRP A 139 -3.39 -11.69 8.67
CA TRP A 139 -3.02 -11.65 10.09
C TRP A 139 -3.09 -13.00 10.81
N THR A 140 -3.43 -14.10 10.12
CA THR A 140 -3.67 -15.40 10.76
C THR A 140 -3.03 -16.56 10.01
N CYS A 141 -2.48 -17.48 10.80
CA CYS A 141 -1.95 -18.77 10.37
C CYS A 141 -2.71 -19.90 11.09
N CYS A 142 -2.74 -21.11 10.53
CA CYS A 142 -3.36 -22.29 11.09
C CYS A 142 -2.37 -23.46 11.18
N GLN A 143 -2.56 -24.33 12.18
CA GLN A 143 -1.68 -25.45 12.48
C GLN A 143 -1.83 -26.61 11.50
N SER A 144 -3.07 -26.90 11.08
CA SER A 144 -3.40 -28.01 10.20
C SER A 144 -4.75 -27.79 9.53
N HIS A 145 -5.00 -28.49 8.42
CA HIS A 145 -6.32 -28.52 7.81
C HIS A 145 -7.26 -29.52 8.54
N PRO A 146 -8.56 -29.22 8.63
CA PRO A 146 -9.20 -27.95 8.29
C PRO A 146 -8.81 -26.84 9.29
N CYS A 147 -8.64 -25.61 8.80
CA CYS A 147 -8.42 -24.46 9.68
C CYS A 147 -9.74 -24.09 10.39
N GLY A 148 -9.78 -24.23 11.71
CA GLY A 148 -10.92 -23.91 12.58
C GLY A 148 -10.56 -22.87 13.63
N LEU A 149 -11.46 -22.59 14.57
CA LEU A 149 -11.25 -21.54 15.59
C LEU A 149 -10.17 -21.91 16.62
N HIS A 150 -9.90 -23.20 16.82
CA HIS A 150 -9.00 -23.69 17.88
C HIS A 150 -7.56 -23.97 17.43
N ASN A 151 -7.31 -24.00 16.13
CA ASN A 151 -5.99 -24.29 15.56
C ASN A 151 -5.46 -23.12 14.73
N GLN A 152 -5.95 -21.91 14.99
CA GLN A 152 -5.47 -20.67 14.40
C GLN A 152 -4.67 -19.87 15.42
N LYS A 153 -3.63 -19.20 14.92
CA LYS A 153 -2.84 -18.20 15.62
C LYS A 153 -2.85 -16.94 14.78
N GLY A 154 -3.14 -15.81 15.39
CA GLY A 154 -3.09 -14.52 14.71
C GLY A 154 -2.47 -13.46 15.60
N GLU A 155 -1.86 -12.48 14.96
CA GLU A 155 -1.29 -11.31 15.62
C GLU A 155 -1.58 -10.08 14.78
N ILE A 156 -2.58 -9.32 15.22
CA ILE A 156 -2.82 -7.95 14.75
C ILE A 156 -1.89 -7.12 15.64
N GLY A 157 -0.71 -6.78 15.12
CA GLY A 157 0.31 -6.09 15.92
C GLY A 157 -0.19 -4.77 16.51
N THR A 158 0.65 -4.12 17.33
CA THR A 158 0.28 -2.84 17.99
C THR A 158 0.14 -1.66 17.02
N LYS A 159 0.48 -1.85 15.75
CA LYS A 159 0.32 -0.88 14.66
C LYS A 159 -0.67 -1.45 13.66
N ILE A 160 -1.56 -0.60 13.16
CA ILE A 160 -2.64 -0.98 12.23
C ILE A 160 -2.07 -1.60 10.94
N LEU A 161 -0.88 -1.20 10.52
CA LEU A 161 -0.24 -1.65 9.28
C LEU A 161 1.14 -2.22 9.57
N CYS A 162 1.47 -3.31 8.87
CA CYS A 162 2.85 -3.79 8.73
C CYS A 162 3.48 -4.29 10.04
N ASN A 163 2.71 -5.06 10.81
CA ASN A 163 3.11 -5.57 12.13
C ASN A 163 2.42 -6.92 12.40
N GLY A 164 2.91 -7.65 13.41
CA GLY A 164 2.42 -9.00 13.72
C GLY A 164 2.66 -9.93 12.53
N PHE A 165 1.57 -10.50 11.98
CA PHE A 165 1.63 -11.45 10.87
C PHE A 165 1.50 -10.81 9.48
N ASP A 166 1.17 -9.53 9.44
CA ASP A 166 1.05 -8.71 8.24
C ASP A 166 2.39 -8.04 7.92
N VAL A 167 3.40 -8.84 7.66
CA VAL A 167 4.78 -8.38 7.39
C VAL A 167 5.39 -9.12 6.21
N ASP A 168 6.38 -8.52 5.57
CA ASP A 168 7.19 -9.12 4.51
C ASP A 168 8.23 -10.12 5.05
N GLY A 169 9.00 -10.72 4.15
CA GLY A 169 10.05 -11.68 4.47
C GLY A 169 11.09 -11.17 5.48
N SER A 170 11.33 -9.86 5.57
CA SER A 170 12.23 -9.27 6.58
C SER A 170 11.64 -9.32 7.99
N GLY A 171 10.30 -9.31 8.12
CA GLY A 171 9.57 -9.23 9.37
C GLY A 171 9.42 -7.80 9.93
N HIS A 172 9.81 -6.80 9.14
CA HIS A 172 9.80 -5.39 9.57
C HIS A 172 9.07 -4.46 8.59
N ALA A 173 8.88 -4.87 7.34
CA ALA A 173 8.18 -4.08 6.33
C ALA A 173 6.80 -4.68 6.01
N CYS A 174 6.00 -3.89 5.31
CA CYS A 174 4.70 -4.30 4.82
C CYS A 174 4.84 -5.38 3.75
N PRO A 175 3.86 -6.31 3.63
CA PRO A 175 3.78 -7.21 2.48
C PRO A 175 3.92 -6.43 1.18
N LYS A 176 4.57 -7.05 0.18
CA LYS A 176 4.90 -6.42 -1.10
C LYS A 176 4.30 -7.18 -2.28
N ALA A 177 4.29 -6.58 -3.46
CA ALA A 177 3.93 -7.28 -4.69
C ALA A 177 4.94 -8.40 -5.01
N PRO A 178 4.57 -9.40 -5.82
CA PRO A 178 5.48 -10.44 -6.31
C PRO A 178 6.80 -9.89 -6.90
N GLY A 179 7.89 -10.63 -6.70
CA GLY A 179 9.25 -10.19 -6.98
C GLY A 179 10.11 -10.05 -5.71
N ALA A 180 11.37 -9.69 -5.90
CA ALA A 180 12.31 -9.46 -4.80
C ALA A 180 13.05 -8.13 -4.94
N CYS A 181 13.59 -7.63 -3.84
CA CYS A 181 14.56 -6.54 -3.85
C CYS A 181 15.99 -7.11 -3.83
N TYR A 182 16.99 -6.33 -4.20
CA TYR A 182 18.39 -6.73 -4.05
C TYR A 182 18.79 -6.90 -2.58
N THR A 183 19.88 -7.62 -2.31
CA THR A 183 20.32 -7.93 -0.94
C THR A 183 20.75 -6.69 -0.15
N ASP A 184 21.12 -5.60 -0.83
CA ASP A 184 21.45 -4.30 -0.25
C ASP A 184 20.25 -3.33 -0.23
N GLU A 185 19.04 -3.82 -0.54
CA GLU A 185 17.80 -3.04 -0.55
C GLU A 185 16.84 -3.43 0.58
N GLU A 186 15.96 -2.49 0.93
CA GLU A 186 14.84 -2.66 1.84
C GLU A 186 13.54 -2.19 1.18
N GLY A 187 12.43 -2.83 1.54
CA GLY A 187 11.11 -2.42 1.08
C GLY A 187 10.53 -1.30 1.93
N TYR A 188 10.02 -0.24 1.28
CA TYR A 188 9.21 0.79 1.92
C TYR A 188 8.00 1.12 1.06
N LEU A 189 6.80 0.93 1.59
CA LEU A 189 5.53 1.10 0.86
C LEU A 189 5.48 0.34 -0.48
N GLY A 190 6.04 -0.88 -0.51
CA GLY A 190 6.06 -1.73 -1.70
C GLY A 190 7.11 -1.36 -2.76
N VAL A 191 7.99 -0.40 -2.47
CA VAL A 191 9.09 -0.01 -3.36
C VAL A 191 10.43 -0.42 -2.73
N CYS A 192 11.33 -0.97 -3.53
CA CYS A 192 12.69 -1.32 -3.17
C CYS A 192 13.57 -0.07 -3.21
N TYR A 193 14.26 0.20 -2.10
CA TYR A 193 15.25 1.26 -1.96
C TYR A 193 16.54 0.69 -1.41
N LYS A 194 17.67 1.30 -1.72
CA LYS A 194 18.94 0.99 -1.04
C LYS A 194 18.78 1.13 0.48
N LYS A 195 19.31 0.17 1.23
CA LYS A 195 19.19 0.14 2.70
C LYS A 195 19.72 1.42 3.33
N CYS A 196 18.95 1.98 4.24
CA CYS A 196 19.32 3.11 5.09
C CYS A 196 20.60 2.81 5.89
N ALA A 197 20.79 1.57 6.34
CA ALA A 197 22.03 1.12 6.96
C ALA A 197 23.25 1.23 6.02
N VAL A 198 23.08 1.00 4.72
CA VAL A 198 24.17 1.14 3.73
C VAL A 198 24.41 2.62 3.42
N LEU A 199 23.34 3.36 3.12
CA LEU A 199 23.40 4.79 2.76
C LEU A 199 23.99 5.68 3.85
N THR A 200 23.73 5.35 5.11
CA THR A 200 24.15 6.17 6.26
C THR A 200 25.32 5.56 7.03
N ASN A 201 25.96 4.52 6.47
CA ASN A 201 27.02 3.75 7.13
C ASN A 201 26.62 3.33 8.57
N GLY A 202 25.38 2.87 8.71
CA GLY A 202 24.78 2.38 9.96
C GLY A 202 24.29 3.45 10.94
N SER A 203 24.52 4.74 10.69
CA SER A 203 24.11 5.81 11.62
C SER A 203 22.59 5.99 11.72
N PHE A 204 21.85 5.68 10.65
CA PHE A 204 20.39 5.71 10.59
C PHE A 204 19.90 4.46 9.84
N PRO A 205 19.81 3.29 10.49
CA PRO A 205 19.64 2.02 9.76
C PRO A 205 18.22 1.73 9.29
N ASN A 206 17.21 2.45 9.79
CA ASN A 206 15.80 2.16 9.51
C ASN A 206 15.21 3.16 8.53
N ARG A 207 14.42 2.71 7.56
CA ARG A 207 13.72 3.60 6.63
C ARG A 207 12.41 4.11 7.21
N PHE A 208 12.20 5.42 7.10
CA PHE A 208 10.93 6.08 7.46
C PHE A 208 10.27 6.77 6.27
N GLY A 209 11.01 6.99 5.18
CA GLY A 209 10.48 7.56 3.94
C GLY A 209 11.41 7.31 2.76
N PRO A 210 11.02 7.74 1.53
CA PRO A 210 11.89 7.62 0.36
C PRO A 210 13.22 8.37 0.53
N LEU A 211 13.19 9.51 1.22
CA LEU A 211 14.35 10.40 1.44
C LEU A 211 14.87 10.37 2.88
N THR A 212 14.27 9.58 3.76
CA THR A 212 14.45 9.72 5.21
C THR A 212 14.78 8.39 5.87
N CYS A 213 15.93 8.37 6.53
CA CYS A 213 16.41 7.29 7.37
C CYS A 213 16.34 7.68 8.85
N CYS A 214 16.27 6.71 9.74
CA CYS A 214 16.03 6.89 11.16
C CYS A 214 16.86 5.93 12.02
N THR A 215 17.28 6.40 13.20
CA THR A 215 18.01 5.61 14.21
C THR A 215 17.14 4.55 14.89
N THR A 216 15.82 4.76 14.90
CA THR A 216 14.82 3.94 15.59
C THR A 216 13.70 3.53 14.63
N ASN A 217 12.69 2.81 15.11
CA ASN A 217 11.52 2.41 14.32
C ASN A 217 10.24 3.06 14.87
N GLY A 218 9.26 3.31 14.00
CA GLY A 218 7.93 3.81 14.40
C GLY A 218 7.89 5.31 14.67
N LEU A 219 7.08 5.72 15.65
CA LEU A 219 6.76 7.13 15.90
C LEU A 219 7.95 7.95 16.40
N GLU A 220 8.99 7.31 16.95
CA GLU A 220 10.20 8.02 17.37
C GLU A 220 10.96 8.67 16.20
N CYS A 221 10.70 8.23 14.96
CA CYS A 221 11.27 8.84 13.77
C CYS A 221 10.69 10.21 13.42
N PHE A 222 9.61 10.64 14.08
CA PHE A 222 9.13 12.02 13.99
C PHE A 222 10.02 13.02 14.77
N ASP A 223 10.94 12.55 15.63
CA ASP A 223 11.98 13.42 16.19
C ASP A 223 13.06 13.67 15.14
N ILE A 224 13.12 14.90 14.65
CA ILE A 224 14.09 15.33 13.63
C ILE A 224 15.55 15.04 13.99
N ARG A 225 15.88 14.92 15.29
CA ARG A 225 17.24 14.59 15.77
C ARG A 225 17.58 13.12 15.60
N LYS A 226 16.57 12.25 15.45
CA LYS A 226 16.70 10.81 15.23
C LYS A 226 16.60 10.43 13.75
N SER A 227 16.33 11.39 12.87
CA SER A 227 16.20 11.21 11.43
C SER A 227 17.31 11.90 10.64
N ALA A 228 17.70 11.32 9.51
CA ALA A 228 18.48 11.97 8.47
C ALA A 228 17.66 12.01 7.19
N THR A 229 17.51 13.20 6.61
CA THR A 229 16.82 13.39 5.33
C THR A 229 17.79 13.91 4.29
N ASN A 230 17.95 13.19 3.18
CA ASN A 230 18.80 13.58 2.06
C ASN A 230 18.18 13.08 0.75
N ALA A 231 18.19 13.92 -0.29
CA ALA A 231 17.72 13.56 -1.63
C ALA A 231 18.47 12.34 -2.21
N GLU A 232 19.74 12.15 -1.83
CA GLU A 232 20.57 11.01 -2.23
C GLU A 232 20.08 9.67 -1.66
N PHE A 233 19.17 9.66 -0.68
CA PHE A 233 18.60 8.41 -0.14
C PHE A 233 17.52 7.80 -1.04
N ASN A 234 17.09 8.52 -2.08
CA ASN A 234 16.10 8.09 -3.07
C ASN A 234 16.70 7.25 -4.20
N VAL A 235 17.41 6.18 -3.85
CA VAL A 235 18.16 5.36 -4.81
C VAL A 235 17.86 3.89 -4.61
N GLY A 236 18.03 3.09 -5.66
CA GLY A 236 18.03 1.62 -5.62
C GLY A 236 19.42 1.07 -5.28
N GLY A 237 19.49 -0.23 -5.00
CA GLY A 237 20.70 -0.95 -4.62
C GLY A 237 21.81 -0.87 -5.67
N GLY A 238 21.43 -0.88 -6.96
CA GLY A 238 22.35 -0.75 -8.10
C GLY A 238 23.06 0.60 -8.21
N ALA A 239 22.72 1.59 -7.38
CA ALA A 239 23.43 2.87 -7.40
C ALA A 239 24.89 2.71 -6.94
N GLY A 240 25.82 2.99 -7.87
CA GLY A 240 27.26 3.08 -7.62
C GLY A 240 28.04 1.77 -7.78
N ASP A 241 27.40 0.67 -8.19
CA ASP A 241 28.07 -0.63 -8.36
C ASP A 241 28.75 -0.82 -9.73
N GLY A 242 28.45 0.07 -10.69
CA GLY A 242 28.97 0.00 -12.06
C GLY A 242 28.39 -1.12 -12.93
N ASN A 243 27.34 -1.80 -12.47
CA ASN A 243 26.68 -2.89 -13.18
C ASN A 243 25.44 -2.37 -13.92
N PRO A 244 25.37 -2.42 -15.25
CA PRO A 244 24.20 -1.96 -15.99
C PRO A 244 22.96 -2.84 -15.81
N ASN A 245 23.11 -4.04 -15.22
CA ASN A 245 22.00 -4.97 -14.99
C ASN A 245 21.31 -4.77 -13.63
N THR A 246 21.80 -3.84 -12.80
CA THR A 246 21.16 -3.49 -11.53
C THR A 246 20.50 -2.12 -11.66
N VAL A 247 19.30 -1.98 -11.08
CA VAL A 247 18.54 -0.74 -11.16
C VAL A 247 19.03 0.23 -10.07
N SER A 248 19.47 1.43 -10.47
CA SER A 248 20.04 2.44 -9.57
C SER A 248 19.00 3.41 -8.98
N VAL A 249 17.78 3.41 -9.52
CA VAL A 249 16.65 4.20 -9.03
C VAL A 249 15.70 3.31 -8.21
N PRO A 250 14.90 3.87 -7.29
CA PRO A 250 13.88 3.09 -6.59
C PRO A 250 12.96 2.39 -7.58
N HIS A 251 12.65 1.13 -7.32
CA HIS A 251 11.86 0.29 -8.22
C HIS A 251 10.89 -0.60 -7.47
N LEU A 252 9.88 -1.13 -8.17
CA LEU A 252 9.05 -2.21 -7.64
C LEU A 252 9.89 -3.50 -7.51
N PRO A 253 9.48 -4.48 -6.69
CA PRO A 253 10.17 -5.76 -6.61
C PRO A 253 10.43 -6.34 -8.00
N ASP A 254 11.68 -6.70 -8.28
CA ASP A 254 12.07 -7.20 -9.59
C ASP A 254 11.56 -8.63 -9.74
N THR A 255 10.62 -8.80 -10.67
CA THR A 255 10.00 -10.08 -10.93
C THR A 255 10.97 -11.08 -11.56
N ASN A 256 12.08 -10.64 -12.15
CA ASN A 256 13.10 -11.53 -12.72
C ASN A 256 13.97 -12.20 -11.66
N LEU A 257 13.92 -11.71 -10.42
CA LEU A 257 14.61 -12.31 -9.29
C LEU A 257 13.82 -13.45 -8.65
N THR A 258 12.58 -13.68 -9.09
CA THR A 258 11.68 -14.73 -8.59
C THR A 258 10.98 -15.41 -9.77
N GLU A 259 10.06 -16.33 -9.52
CA GLU A 259 9.26 -16.91 -10.61
C GLU A 259 8.18 -15.99 -11.15
N ALA A 260 7.94 -14.82 -10.53
CA ALA A 260 6.94 -13.87 -11.00
C ALA A 260 7.16 -13.44 -12.46
N GLY A 261 8.42 -13.32 -12.90
CA GLY A 261 8.77 -12.94 -14.27
C GLY A 261 8.40 -13.99 -15.32
N GLY A 262 8.37 -15.27 -14.93
CA GLY A 262 7.99 -16.37 -15.82
C GLY A 262 6.49 -16.46 -16.08
N VAL A 263 5.66 -16.01 -15.13
CA VAL A 263 4.19 -16.11 -15.22
C VAL A 263 3.61 -15.11 -16.22
N SER A 264 4.21 -13.91 -16.35
CA SER A 264 3.80 -12.92 -17.35
C SER A 264 4.02 -13.39 -18.80
N ALA A 265 4.98 -14.28 -19.03
CA ALA A 265 5.26 -14.84 -20.36
C ALA A 265 4.32 -15.99 -20.76
N VAL A 266 3.62 -16.63 -19.81
CA VAL A 266 2.77 -17.80 -20.07
C VAL A 266 1.28 -17.42 -20.21
N LEU A 267 0.86 -16.25 -19.71
CA LEU A 267 -0.53 -15.79 -19.79
C LEU A 267 -0.82 -14.83 -20.97
N THR A 268 0.13 -14.59 -21.86
CA THR A 268 -0.09 -13.79 -23.08
C THR A 268 -0.28 -14.71 -24.31
N PRO A 269 -1.51 -14.88 -24.83
CA PRO A 269 -1.71 -15.51 -26.13
C PRO A 269 -1.03 -14.67 -27.22
N SER A 270 -0.22 -15.33 -28.05
CA SER A 270 0.57 -14.73 -29.13
C SER A 270 -0.32 -13.94 -30.12
N PRO A 271 -0.17 -12.62 -30.27
CA PRO A 271 -0.96 -11.86 -31.23
C PRO A 271 -0.36 -12.02 -32.63
N SER A 272 -1.14 -12.59 -33.53
CA SER A 272 -0.84 -12.60 -34.95
C SER A 272 -1.09 -11.21 -35.54
N GLY A 273 -0.01 -10.48 -35.78
CA GLY A 273 0.21 -9.48 -36.83
C GLY A 273 -0.88 -8.45 -37.14
N THR A 274 -0.68 -7.21 -36.72
CA THR A 274 -0.91 -6.02 -37.57
C THR A 274 0.03 -4.89 -37.12
N THR A 275 0.76 -4.32 -38.07
CA THR A 275 1.77 -3.27 -37.89
C THR A 275 1.13 -1.92 -37.57
N ALA A 276 1.32 -1.42 -36.34
CA ALA A 276 1.22 -0.02 -35.95
C ALA A 276 2.40 0.32 -35.00
N ALA A 277 2.83 1.58 -35.03
CA ALA A 277 4.07 2.10 -34.45
C ALA A 277 4.25 1.83 -32.93
N PRO A 278 5.49 1.82 -32.41
CA PRO A 278 5.81 1.26 -31.09
C PRO A 278 5.50 2.24 -29.96
N GLY A 279 4.28 2.14 -29.42
CA GLY A 279 3.93 2.60 -28.07
C GLY A 279 4.02 1.42 -27.09
N TYR A 280 4.49 1.69 -25.88
CA TYR A 280 4.73 0.73 -24.80
C TYR A 280 3.50 -0.19 -24.56
N PHE A 281 3.59 -1.45 -24.99
CA PHE A 281 2.53 -2.45 -24.86
C PHE A 281 2.50 -3.03 -23.43
N GLY A 282 1.31 -3.02 -22.82
CA GLY A 282 1.04 -3.79 -21.60
C GLY A 282 -0.44 -3.78 -21.29
N THR A 283 -1.17 -4.78 -21.81
CA THR A 283 -2.63 -5.02 -21.64
C THR A 283 -3.52 -3.87 -22.13
N GLU A 284 -4.67 -4.15 -22.75
CA GLU A 284 -5.67 -3.10 -23.01
C GLU A 284 -6.06 -2.48 -21.66
N SER A 285 -5.45 -1.34 -21.34
CA SER A 285 -5.71 -0.60 -20.12
C SER A 285 -7.18 -0.22 -20.12
N ARG A 286 -7.95 -0.71 -19.14
CA ARG A 286 -9.36 -0.31 -18.89
C ARG A 286 -9.48 1.15 -18.41
N CYS A 287 -8.55 2.01 -18.81
CA CYS A 287 -8.63 3.44 -18.61
C CYS A 287 -9.44 4.04 -19.77
N GLY A 288 -10.06 5.21 -19.54
CA GLY A 288 -10.73 5.95 -20.60
C GLY A 288 -9.80 6.27 -21.77
N SER A 289 -10.35 6.63 -22.92
CA SER A 289 -9.55 6.97 -24.12
C SER A 289 -8.64 8.18 -23.93
N ASP A 290 -8.94 9.04 -22.95
CA ASP A 290 -8.13 10.20 -22.55
C ASP A 290 -7.23 9.94 -21.34
N GLU A 291 -7.08 8.67 -20.97
CA GLU A 291 -6.32 8.24 -19.80
C GLU A 291 -5.19 7.26 -20.15
N GLU A 292 -4.23 7.14 -19.24
CA GLU A 292 -3.13 6.19 -19.27
C GLU A 292 -3.04 5.48 -17.91
N PHE A 293 -2.71 4.20 -17.94
CA PHE A 293 -2.50 3.41 -16.74
C PHE A 293 -1.10 3.64 -16.19
N TYR A 294 -1.00 4.02 -14.92
CA TYR A 294 0.27 4.19 -14.23
C TYR A 294 0.14 3.77 -12.77
N ASN A 295 1.00 2.87 -12.31
CA ASN A 295 1.05 2.42 -10.91
C ASN A 295 -0.33 2.04 -10.31
N GLY A 296 -1.16 1.30 -11.06
CA GLY A 296 -2.45 0.80 -10.56
C GLY A 296 -3.65 1.74 -10.71
N LEU A 297 -3.45 2.96 -11.23
CA LEU A 297 -4.51 3.96 -11.42
C LEU A 297 -4.49 4.49 -12.87
N CYS A 298 -5.64 4.99 -13.33
CA CYS A 298 -5.80 5.73 -14.56
C CYS A 298 -5.64 7.22 -14.29
N TYR A 299 -4.69 7.81 -15.01
CA TYR A 299 -4.41 9.22 -15.02
C TYR A 299 -4.76 9.78 -16.37
N LYS A 300 -5.08 11.07 -16.47
CA LYS A 300 -5.17 11.74 -17.76
C LYS A 300 -3.85 11.62 -18.51
N GLN A 301 -3.89 11.32 -19.80
CA GLN A 301 -2.66 11.11 -20.59
C GLN A 301 -1.72 12.33 -20.52
N CYS A 302 -0.43 12.06 -20.30
CA CYS A 302 0.64 13.05 -20.32
C CYS A 302 0.65 13.89 -21.61
N ALA A 303 0.36 13.26 -22.76
CA ALA A 303 0.20 13.96 -24.03
C ALA A 303 -0.94 14.99 -24.00
N LEU A 304 -2.07 14.67 -23.38
CA LEU A 304 -3.22 15.59 -23.27
C LEU A 304 -2.96 16.69 -22.23
N LEU A 305 -2.26 16.39 -21.14
CA LEU A 305 -1.92 17.37 -20.09
C LEU A 305 -0.89 18.41 -20.55
N THR A 306 -0.15 18.12 -21.62
CA THR A 306 0.98 18.95 -22.07
C THR A 306 0.91 19.36 -23.52
N ASP A 307 -0.26 19.22 -24.15
CA ASP A 307 -0.48 19.50 -25.58
C ASP A 307 0.57 18.80 -26.48
N GLY A 308 0.94 17.56 -26.10
CA GLY A 308 1.88 16.70 -26.79
C GLY A 308 3.36 16.95 -26.48
N ALA A 309 3.71 17.97 -25.70
CA ALA A 309 5.12 18.32 -25.45
C ALA A 309 5.86 17.30 -24.55
N TYR A 310 5.15 16.63 -23.63
CA TYR A 310 5.69 15.64 -22.71
C TYR A 310 4.77 14.41 -22.65
N PRO A 311 4.83 13.50 -23.64
CA PRO A 311 3.86 12.41 -23.77
C PRO A 311 4.12 11.21 -22.83
N ILE A 312 5.25 11.15 -22.13
CA ILE A 312 5.66 9.96 -21.36
C ILE A 312 5.47 10.22 -19.86
N ARG A 313 4.68 9.40 -19.16
CA ARG A 313 4.57 9.48 -17.70
C ARG A 313 5.77 8.84 -16.99
N THR A 314 6.37 9.57 -16.05
CA THR A 314 7.48 9.06 -15.22
C THR A 314 7.12 8.95 -13.76
N SER A 315 6.10 9.68 -13.30
CA SER A 315 5.57 9.62 -11.94
C SER A 315 4.09 10.03 -11.92
N VAL A 316 3.48 9.95 -10.74
CA VAL A 316 2.13 10.49 -10.47
C VAL A 316 2.01 11.98 -10.85
N TRP A 317 3.11 12.74 -10.81
CA TRP A 317 3.12 14.20 -10.97
C TRP A 317 4.02 14.72 -12.08
N THR A 318 4.63 13.83 -12.87
CA THR A 318 5.68 14.21 -13.83
C THR A 318 5.52 13.47 -15.15
N CYS A 319 5.62 14.25 -16.24
CA CYS A 319 5.76 13.74 -17.59
C CYS A 319 7.13 14.12 -18.16
N CYS A 320 7.61 13.39 -19.17
CA CYS A 320 8.87 13.65 -19.86
C CYS A 320 8.66 13.70 -21.39
N ALA A 321 9.51 14.46 -22.08
CA ALA A 321 9.42 14.68 -23.52
C ALA A 321 9.89 13.46 -24.33
N ASN A 322 11.01 12.85 -23.92
CA ASN A 322 11.61 11.70 -24.59
C ASN A 322 12.41 10.85 -23.60
N HIS A 323 12.59 9.56 -23.89
CA HIS A 323 13.54 8.72 -23.15
C HIS A 323 15.00 9.00 -23.59
N PRO A 324 15.98 8.88 -22.67
CA PRO A 324 15.80 8.72 -21.22
C PRO A 324 15.23 10.01 -20.59
N CYS A 325 14.37 9.85 -19.58
CA CYS A 325 13.80 10.99 -18.88
C CYS A 325 14.83 11.52 -17.85
N GLY A 326 15.22 12.79 -17.97
CA GLY A 326 16.14 13.50 -17.08
C GLY A 326 15.58 14.86 -16.64
N LEU A 327 16.31 15.60 -15.81
CA LEU A 327 15.83 16.86 -15.24
C LEU A 327 15.53 17.94 -16.29
N SER A 328 16.21 17.92 -17.44
CA SER A 328 16.05 18.92 -18.51
C SER A 328 14.88 18.67 -19.45
N ASN A 329 14.29 17.48 -19.44
CA ASN A 329 13.21 17.10 -20.36
C ASN A 329 11.96 16.60 -19.61
N GLN A 330 11.83 16.94 -18.33
CA GLN A 330 10.66 16.64 -17.52
C GLN A 330 9.86 17.91 -17.24
N LYS A 331 8.54 17.74 -17.14
CA LYS A 331 7.61 18.76 -16.66
C LYS A 331 6.72 18.11 -15.62
N GLY A 332 6.68 18.71 -14.44
CA GLY A 332 5.80 18.27 -13.37
C GLY A 332 5.24 19.46 -12.62
N ALA A 333 4.13 19.24 -11.93
CA ALA A 333 3.56 20.21 -11.02
C ALA A 333 3.04 19.45 -9.80
N ILE A 334 3.68 19.67 -8.66
CA ILE A 334 3.12 19.31 -7.35
C ILE A 334 2.15 20.44 -7.02
N GLY A 335 0.86 20.23 -7.15
CA GLY A 335 -0.09 21.27 -6.78
C GLY A 335 -0.14 21.45 -5.25
N LYS A 336 -0.70 22.58 -4.82
CA LYS A 336 -0.70 23.01 -3.40
C LYS A 336 -1.43 22.04 -2.46
N THR A 337 -2.32 21.22 -2.99
CA THR A 337 -3.01 20.14 -2.28
C THR A 337 -2.50 18.80 -2.82
N ALA A 338 -2.00 17.89 -1.99
CA ALA A 338 -1.34 16.67 -2.47
C ALA A 338 -2.25 15.66 -3.20
N ALA A 339 -3.52 16.00 -3.45
CA ALA A 339 -4.50 15.14 -4.10
C ALA A 339 -5.15 15.85 -5.31
N CYS A 340 -5.12 15.17 -6.46
CA CYS A 340 -5.94 15.44 -7.65
C CYS A 340 -5.69 16.77 -8.37
N ASN A 341 -4.46 17.26 -8.46
CA ASN A 341 -4.15 18.50 -9.18
C ASN A 341 -2.91 18.38 -10.07
N GLY A 342 -2.62 19.41 -10.85
CA GLY A 342 -1.48 19.41 -11.77
C GLY A 342 -1.53 18.20 -12.71
N PHE A 343 -0.57 17.30 -12.55
CA PHE A 343 -0.39 16.11 -13.39
C PHE A 343 -0.97 14.82 -12.81
N GLY A 344 -1.38 14.85 -11.53
CA GLY A 344 -2.02 13.74 -10.84
C GLY A 344 -3.53 13.83 -10.90
N VAL A 345 -4.08 14.06 -12.10
CA VAL A 345 -5.52 14.13 -12.38
C VAL A 345 -5.97 12.93 -13.22
N GLY A 346 -7.23 12.53 -13.05
CA GLY A 346 -7.91 11.55 -13.92
C GLY A 346 -8.45 12.21 -15.19
N GLY A 347 -8.81 11.39 -16.18
CA GLY A 347 -9.49 11.81 -17.39
C GLY A 347 -10.95 12.17 -17.12
N ASN A 348 -11.71 12.32 -18.20
CA ASN A 348 -13.11 12.75 -18.16
C ASN A 348 -14.05 11.70 -17.53
N THR A 349 -13.58 10.45 -17.39
CA THR A 349 -14.28 9.33 -16.75
C THR A 349 -14.20 9.35 -15.21
N ALA A 350 -13.32 10.18 -14.64
CA ALA A 350 -13.15 10.28 -13.20
C ALA A 350 -14.37 10.90 -12.51
N LEU A 351 -14.60 10.49 -11.26
CA LEU A 351 -15.63 11.09 -10.41
C LEU A 351 -15.38 12.60 -10.28
N ASN A 352 -16.34 13.40 -10.76
CA ASN A 352 -16.19 14.84 -10.82
C ASN A 352 -16.48 15.45 -9.44
N LEU A 353 -15.43 15.79 -8.69
CA LEU A 353 -15.49 16.50 -7.40
C LEU A 353 -15.44 18.04 -7.59
N GLY A 354 -16.07 18.56 -8.66
CA GLY A 354 -16.13 19.99 -8.99
C GLY A 354 -15.35 20.37 -10.25
N THR A 355 -14.16 20.95 -10.10
CA THR A 355 -13.23 21.24 -11.21
C THR A 355 -12.07 20.24 -11.28
N LEU A 356 -12.02 19.28 -10.36
CA LEU A 356 -10.90 18.38 -10.14
C LEU A 356 -11.35 16.94 -10.40
N THR A 357 -10.74 16.31 -11.41
CA THR A 357 -10.87 14.88 -11.69
C THR A 357 -9.70 14.14 -11.03
N CYS A 358 -9.99 13.26 -10.07
CA CYS A 358 -8.98 12.45 -9.40
C CYS A 358 -8.59 11.22 -10.24
N PRO A 359 -7.32 10.76 -10.18
CA PRO A 359 -6.96 9.46 -10.72
C PRO A 359 -7.81 8.39 -10.04
N HIS A 360 -8.36 7.47 -10.82
CA HIS A 360 -9.17 6.37 -10.33
C HIS A 360 -8.51 5.05 -10.66
N LYS A 361 -8.92 3.96 -10.03
CA LYS A 361 -8.54 2.64 -10.55
C LYS A 361 -9.11 2.53 -11.96
N PRO A 362 -8.46 1.82 -12.92
CA PRO A 362 -9.11 1.46 -14.17
C PRO A 362 -10.52 1.06 -13.89
N SER A 363 -11.47 1.68 -14.58
CA SER A 363 -12.88 1.36 -14.37
C SER A 363 -12.94 -0.15 -14.46
N ALA A 364 -13.17 -0.80 -13.31
CA ALA A 364 -13.12 -2.25 -13.27
C ALA A 364 -14.17 -2.80 -14.23
N CYS A 365 -15.17 -1.96 -14.55
CA CYS A 365 -16.41 -2.30 -15.22
C CYS A 365 -16.56 -1.49 -16.51
N PRO A 366 -17.07 -2.12 -17.60
CA PRO A 366 -17.56 -1.46 -18.81
C PRO A 366 -18.50 -0.26 -18.57
N GLU A 367 -18.73 0.58 -19.58
CA GLU A 367 -19.61 1.76 -19.47
C GLU A 367 -21.07 1.42 -19.09
N ASP A 368 -21.53 0.20 -19.38
CA ASP A 368 -22.84 -0.34 -18.99
C ASP A 368 -22.86 -0.95 -17.58
N GLU A 369 -21.74 -0.88 -16.85
CA GLU A 369 -21.57 -1.48 -15.54
C GLU A 369 -21.10 -0.47 -14.49
N GLU A 370 -21.27 -0.81 -13.20
CA GLU A 370 -20.86 -0.03 -12.05
C GLU A 370 -20.15 -0.92 -11.01
N GLU A 371 -19.14 -0.38 -10.35
CA GLU A 371 -18.32 -1.12 -9.38
C GLU A 371 -18.93 -1.05 -7.98
N VAL A 372 -19.21 -2.21 -7.38
CA VAL A 372 -19.61 -2.32 -5.98
C VAL A 372 -18.74 -3.37 -5.31
N LEU A 373 -18.01 -2.98 -4.26
CA LEU A 373 -17.11 -3.87 -3.50
C LEU A 373 -16.05 -4.56 -4.36
N GLY A 374 -15.56 -3.91 -5.42
CA GLY A 374 -14.53 -4.47 -6.31
C GLY A 374 -15.06 -5.43 -7.38
N PHE A 375 -16.38 -5.59 -7.49
CA PHE A 375 -17.04 -6.37 -8.54
C PHE A 375 -17.84 -5.45 -9.44
N CYS A 376 -18.03 -5.89 -10.68
CA CYS A 376 -18.79 -5.17 -11.67
C CYS A 376 -20.18 -5.73 -11.81
N TYR A 377 -21.15 -4.81 -11.85
CA TYR A 377 -22.56 -5.13 -12.00
C TYR A 377 -23.13 -4.27 -13.11
N GLU A 378 -24.06 -4.82 -13.89
CA GLU A 378 -24.84 -4.01 -14.83
C GLU A 378 -25.50 -2.83 -14.08
N LYS A 379 -25.45 -1.64 -14.68
CA LYS A 379 -25.93 -0.43 -14.01
C LYS A 379 -27.38 -0.57 -13.57
N CYS A 380 -27.66 -0.12 -12.37
CA CYS A 380 -29.01 -0.06 -11.80
C CYS A 380 -29.98 0.73 -12.69
N SER A 381 -29.50 1.75 -13.41
CA SER A 381 -30.30 2.49 -14.41
C SER A 381 -30.73 1.62 -15.61
N ILE A 382 -29.93 0.63 -16.00
CA ILE A 382 -30.26 -0.31 -17.08
C ILE A 382 -31.23 -1.38 -16.54
N LEU A 383 -30.86 -2.02 -15.43
CA LEU A 383 -31.64 -3.12 -14.83
C LEU A 383 -33.04 -2.70 -14.37
N SER A 384 -33.20 -1.47 -13.90
CA SER A 384 -34.47 -0.92 -13.45
C SER A 384 -35.20 -0.07 -14.51
N ASN A 385 -34.69 -0.03 -15.74
CA ASN A 385 -35.19 0.84 -16.81
C ASN A 385 -35.34 2.31 -16.34
N GLY A 386 -34.37 2.79 -15.57
CA GLY A 386 -34.27 4.15 -15.03
C GLY A 386 -35.06 4.44 -13.76
N THR A 387 -35.83 3.50 -13.20
CA THR A 387 -36.64 3.75 -11.99
C THR A 387 -35.84 3.81 -10.70
N PHE A 388 -34.75 3.04 -10.61
CA PHE A 388 -33.82 3.00 -9.48
C PHE A 388 -32.39 3.09 -10.02
N PRO A 389 -31.89 4.29 -10.39
CA PRO A 389 -30.66 4.41 -11.16
C PRO A 389 -29.37 4.24 -10.33
N TYR A 390 -29.47 4.20 -9.00
CA TYR A 390 -28.30 4.15 -8.11
C TYR A 390 -28.18 2.79 -7.43
N ARG A 391 -26.96 2.29 -7.23
CA ARG A 391 -26.72 0.99 -6.58
C ARG A 391 -26.34 1.14 -5.11
N LEU A 392 -26.97 0.32 -4.27
CA LEU A 392 -26.63 0.19 -2.84
C LEU A 392 -25.86 -1.11 -2.57
N THR A 393 -26.25 -2.22 -3.19
CA THR A 393 -25.63 -3.54 -3.03
C THR A 393 -25.60 -4.30 -4.37
N ALA A 394 -25.04 -5.52 -4.38
CA ALA A 394 -25.07 -6.40 -5.54
C ALA A 394 -26.50 -6.73 -6.06
N VAL A 395 -27.53 -6.62 -5.21
CA VAL A 395 -28.92 -6.95 -5.55
C VAL A 395 -29.90 -5.81 -5.32
N THR A 396 -29.42 -4.63 -4.88
CA THR A 396 -30.29 -3.52 -4.44
C THR A 396 -29.95 -2.24 -5.18
N CYS A 397 -30.97 -1.67 -5.82
CA CYS A 397 -30.94 -0.35 -6.45
C CYS A 397 -31.84 0.63 -5.68
N CYS A 398 -31.57 1.94 -5.76
CA CYS A 398 -32.32 3.01 -5.13
C CYS A 398 -32.66 4.14 -6.10
N ALA A 399 -33.74 4.87 -5.79
CA ALA A 399 -34.27 5.96 -6.62
C ALA A 399 -33.50 7.29 -6.46
N GLU A 400 -32.81 7.48 -5.34
CA GLU A 400 -32.05 8.70 -5.03
C GLU A 400 -30.59 8.38 -4.72
N GLU A 401 -29.70 9.31 -5.08
CA GLU A 401 -28.26 9.14 -4.89
C GLU A 401 -27.88 9.24 -3.41
N GLY A 402 -26.89 8.44 -3.02
CA GLY A 402 -26.28 8.46 -1.69
C GLY A 402 -27.01 7.64 -0.64
N ILE A 403 -26.30 7.32 0.44
CA ILE A 403 -26.75 6.38 1.48
C ILE A 403 -28.11 6.78 2.06
N LYS A 404 -28.35 8.08 2.31
CA LYS A 404 -29.62 8.55 2.87
C LYS A 404 -30.81 8.33 1.94
N GLY A 405 -30.63 8.53 0.63
CA GLY A 405 -31.65 8.28 -0.38
C GLY A 405 -32.01 6.80 -0.50
N CYS A 406 -31.04 5.91 -0.24
CA CYS A 406 -31.21 4.47 -0.28
C CYS A 406 -31.65 3.83 1.06
N LEU A 407 -31.88 4.62 2.11
CA LEU A 407 -32.40 4.14 3.41
C LEU A 407 -33.94 4.14 3.49
N ASP A 408 -34.62 4.78 2.53
CA ASP A 408 -36.07 4.73 2.42
C ASP A 408 -36.48 3.42 1.71
N PHE A 409 -37.07 2.50 2.46
CA PHE A 409 -37.46 1.18 1.96
C PHE A 409 -38.52 1.23 0.85
N ASP A 410 -39.28 2.33 0.73
CA ASP A 410 -40.25 2.51 -0.35
C ASP A 410 -39.57 2.99 -1.66
N ARG A 411 -38.27 3.31 -1.60
CA ARG A 411 -37.46 3.87 -2.70
C ARG A 411 -36.28 2.98 -3.07
N ILE A 412 -36.33 1.72 -2.67
CA ILE A 412 -35.38 0.70 -3.09
C ILE A 412 -36.09 -0.40 -3.88
N SER A 413 -35.38 -0.99 -4.83
CA SER A 413 -35.75 -2.25 -5.47
C SER A 413 -34.68 -3.27 -5.18
N THR A 414 -35.07 -4.42 -4.65
CA THR A 414 -34.17 -5.54 -4.42
C THR A 414 -34.64 -6.73 -5.24
N ASP A 415 -33.85 -7.15 -6.20
CA ASP A 415 -34.13 -8.27 -7.09
C ASP A 415 -32.87 -9.11 -7.26
N GLN A 416 -32.99 -10.44 -7.20
CA GLN A 416 -31.85 -11.33 -7.47
C GLN A 416 -31.36 -11.19 -8.91
N GLY A 417 -32.22 -10.80 -9.84
CA GLY A 417 -31.89 -10.46 -11.22
C GLY A 417 -30.98 -9.23 -11.34
N TYR A 418 -30.73 -8.46 -10.28
CA TYR A 418 -29.77 -7.35 -10.30
C TYR A 418 -28.33 -7.78 -10.04
N ASN A 419 -28.11 -9.04 -9.62
CA ASN A 419 -26.79 -9.64 -9.46
C ASN A 419 -26.27 -10.19 -10.79
N VAL A 420 -26.32 -9.37 -11.83
CA VAL A 420 -25.74 -9.68 -13.14
C VAL A 420 -24.39 -8.96 -13.21
N GLY A 421 -23.34 -9.66 -12.79
CA GLY A 421 -21.96 -9.28 -13.12
C GLY A 421 -21.50 -10.08 -14.33
N ARG A 422 -20.81 -9.45 -15.28
CA ARG A 422 -20.20 -10.13 -16.42
C ARG A 422 -18.81 -10.67 -16.11
#